data_AF-D0IF14-F1
#
_entry.id   AF-D0IF14-F1
#
_cell.length_a   1.000
_cell.length_b   1.000
_cell.length_c   1.000
_cell.angle_alpha   90.00
_cell.angle_beta   90.00
_cell.angle_gamma   90.00
#
_symmetry.space_group_name_H-M   'P 1'
#
loop_
_entity.id
_entity.type
_entity.pdbx_description
1 polymer ?
#
loop_
_entity_poly.entity_id
_entity_poly.type
_entity_poly.pdbx_seq_one_letter_code
_entity_poly.pdbx_strand_id
1 'polypeptide(L)'
;MNKGFLSACVLTSLMASSSALALSIEQAWQQAKQQSPDAHIAELSVQLSVQDKYLAKSDLLPSLSGSAGMNWSESQNGSSSYGATIEQTLWDSRKWSALDKADADWVLAQLERNQAYNQLAHQLLSAYFALAEAQSNLTLAQQKQADGAQLLAIAEQRYLAGKIKSVELEELRVNQLDEESTILNAKAELETKRSQLSILINASAPQVDEVDTHTPTPSWPFSAELDDWLTAAKDHSPELLIAIQKVAISKLSWCKTTF
;
A
#
# COMPACT_ATOMS: atom_id res chain seq x y z
N MET A 1 -33.35 -22.11 -51.28
CA MET A 1 -33.55 -23.02 -50.13
C MET A 1 -32.20 -23.24 -49.48
N ASN A 2 -31.88 -22.94 -48.22
CA ASN A 2 -32.59 -22.41 -47.07
C ASN A 2 -31.52 -21.79 -46.14
N LYS A 3 -31.75 -20.53 -45.70
CA LYS A 3 -31.64 -19.98 -44.33
C LYS A 3 -30.63 -20.69 -43.40
N GLY A 4 -29.53 -20.10 -42.93
CA GLY A 4 -29.41 -18.80 -42.26
C GLY A 4 -29.57 -18.98 -40.75
N PHE A 5 -28.46 -19.02 -39.99
CA PHE A 5 -28.44 -18.81 -38.53
C PHE A 5 -27.10 -18.17 -38.13
N LEU A 6 -27.09 -16.84 -38.10
CA LEU A 6 -26.12 -16.02 -37.39
C LEU A 6 -26.40 -16.18 -35.89
N SER A 7 -25.47 -16.81 -35.16
CA SER A 7 -25.51 -16.79 -33.69
C SER A 7 -24.75 -15.55 -33.22
N ALA A 8 -25.50 -14.47 -33.00
CA ALA A 8 -25.01 -13.26 -32.39
C ALA A 8 -24.85 -13.51 -30.88
N CYS A 9 -23.61 -13.74 -30.43
CA CYS A 9 -23.26 -13.63 -29.02
C CYS A 9 -23.34 -12.15 -28.62
N VAL A 10 -24.48 -11.75 -28.08
CA VAL A 10 -24.64 -10.49 -27.36
C VAL A 10 -23.79 -10.59 -26.10
N LEU A 11 -22.60 -9.98 -26.14
CA LEU A 11 -21.81 -9.63 -24.97
C LEU A 11 -22.64 -8.63 -24.15
N THR A 12 -23.45 -9.13 -23.22
CA THR A 12 -24.03 -8.31 -22.16
C THR A 12 -22.88 -7.82 -21.27
N SER A 13 -22.43 -6.60 -21.54
CA SER A 13 -21.58 -5.83 -20.64
C SER A 13 -22.33 -5.66 -19.32
N LEU A 14 -21.94 -6.43 -18.32
CA LEU A 14 -22.35 -6.19 -16.94
C LEU A 14 -21.63 -4.90 -16.51
N MET A 15 -22.26 -3.75 -16.77
CA MET A 15 -21.93 -2.51 -16.10
C MET A 15 -22.21 -2.77 -14.61
N ALA A 16 -21.17 -3.15 -13.87
CA ALA A 16 -21.21 -3.12 -12.43
C ALA A 16 -21.36 -1.65 -12.05
N SER A 17 -22.61 -1.23 -11.85
CA SER A 17 -22.92 0.03 -11.18
C SER A 17 -22.26 -0.06 -9.81
N SER A 18 -21.09 0.56 -9.67
CA SER A 18 -20.51 0.85 -8.37
C SER A 18 -21.49 1.80 -7.69
N SER A 19 -22.40 1.24 -6.90
CA SER A 19 -23.23 2.00 -5.99
C SER A 19 -22.30 2.95 -5.23
N ALA A 20 -22.62 4.24 -5.23
CA ALA A 20 -21.94 5.28 -4.46
C ALA A 20 -22.21 5.09 -2.95
N LEU A 21 -21.90 3.91 -2.43
CA LEU A 21 -21.82 3.65 -1.01
C LEU A 21 -20.50 4.26 -0.53
N ALA A 22 -20.57 4.92 0.63
CA ALA A 22 -19.38 5.45 1.28
C ALA A 22 -18.35 4.31 1.43
N LEU A 23 -17.11 4.57 1.03
CA LEU A 23 -16.06 3.54 1.02
C LEU A 23 -15.75 3.16 2.47
N SER A 24 -15.93 1.89 2.83
CA SER A 24 -15.54 1.38 4.15
C SER A 24 -14.04 1.12 4.22
N ILE A 25 -13.48 1.16 5.43
CA ILE A 25 -12.05 0.90 5.65
C ILE A 25 -11.61 -0.48 5.14
N GLU A 26 -12.46 -1.50 5.28
CA GLU A 26 -12.17 -2.86 4.80
C GLU A 26 -12.14 -2.89 3.26
N GLN A 27 -13.10 -2.24 2.61
CA GLN A 27 -13.13 -2.15 1.14
C GLN A 27 -11.90 -1.39 0.62
N ALA A 28 -11.55 -0.27 1.27
CA ALA A 28 -10.36 0.50 0.96
C ALA A 28 -9.09 -0.35 1.10
N TRP A 29 -9.01 -1.18 2.13
CA TRP A 29 -7.87 -2.08 2.37
C TRP A 29 -7.76 -3.17 1.30
N GLN A 30 -8.84 -3.86 0.99
CA GLN A 30 -8.84 -4.90 -0.06
C GLN A 30 -8.42 -4.31 -1.41
N GLN A 31 -8.89 -3.11 -1.71
CA GLN A 31 -8.55 -2.43 -2.95
C GLN A 31 -7.09 -1.96 -2.98
N ALA A 32 -6.62 -1.30 -1.92
CA ALA A 32 -5.22 -0.87 -1.80
C ALA A 32 -4.27 -2.07 -1.89
N LYS A 33 -4.61 -3.19 -1.24
CA LYS A 33 -3.83 -4.42 -1.29
C LYS A 33 -3.66 -4.95 -2.72
N GLN A 34 -4.72 -4.91 -3.53
CA GLN A 34 -4.68 -5.40 -4.91
C GLN A 34 -3.98 -4.45 -5.88
N GLN A 35 -3.98 -3.15 -5.59
CA GLN A 35 -3.54 -2.14 -6.55
C GLN A 35 -2.24 -1.42 -6.16
N SER A 36 -1.77 -1.57 -4.91
CA SER A 36 -0.56 -0.92 -4.42
C SER A 36 0.71 -1.44 -5.12
N PRO A 37 1.48 -0.58 -5.80
CA PRO A 37 2.74 -0.97 -6.41
C PRO A 37 3.76 -1.50 -5.40
N ASP A 38 3.84 -0.89 -4.21
CA ASP A 38 4.80 -1.28 -3.17
C ASP A 38 4.52 -2.70 -2.64
N ALA A 39 3.24 -3.04 -2.45
CA ALA A 39 2.84 -4.40 -2.08
C ALA A 39 3.23 -5.42 -3.16
N HIS A 40 2.98 -5.11 -4.44
CA HIS A 40 3.38 -5.97 -5.56
C HIS A 40 4.89 -6.15 -5.65
N ILE A 41 5.67 -5.08 -5.51
CA ILE A 41 7.13 -5.14 -5.50
C ILE A 41 7.63 -6.05 -4.38
N ALA A 42 7.04 -5.95 -3.19
CA ALA A 42 7.42 -6.77 -2.06
C ALA A 42 6.97 -8.25 -2.19
N GLU A 43 5.89 -8.53 -2.92
CA GLU A 43 5.55 -9.91 -3.29
C GLU A 43 6.51 -10.48 -4.34
N LEU A 44 6.87 -9.68 -5.34
CA LEU A 44 7.84 -10.07 -6.37
C LEU A 44 9.22 -10.33 -5.77
N SER A 45 9.65 -9.57 -4.77
CA SER A 45 10.94 -9.82 -4.08
C SER A 45 10.95 -11.18 -3.38
N VAL A 46 9.83 -11.57 -2.74
CA VAL A 46 9.68 -12.92 -2.17
C VAL A 46 9.75 -13.98 -3.28
N GLN A 47 9.06 -13.79 -4.40
CA GLN A 47 9.10 -14.73 -5.52
C GLN A 47 10.53 -14.88 -6.09
N LEU A 48 11.25 -13.77 -6.25
CA LEU A 48 12.65 -13.79 -6.68
C LEU A 48 13.53 -14.57 -5.70
N SER A 49 13.39 -14.33 -4.39
CA SER A 49 14.18 -15.07 -3.38
C SER A 49 13.90 -16.58 -3.39
N VAL A 50 12.67 -17.00 -3.72
CA VAL A 50 12.33 -18.42 -3.93
C VAL A 50 13.05 -18.98 -5.15
N GLN A 51 13.13 -18.23 -6.25
CA GLN A 51 13.90 -18.64 -7.44
C GLN A 51 15.40 -18.71 -7.15
N ASP A 52 15.94 -17.74 -6.43
CA ASP A 52 17.35 -17.73 -6.02
C ASP A 52 17.68 -18.95 -5.16
N LYS A 53 16.78 -19.35 -4.26
CA LYS A 53 16.89 -20.61 -3.51
C LYS A 53 16.90 -21.83 -4.41
N TYR A 54 16.04 -21.88 -5.44
CA TYR A 54 16.05 -22.97 -6.41
C TYR A 54 17.34 -23.02 -7.23
N LEU A 55 17.87 -21.87 -7.64
CA LEU A 55 19.15 -21.76 -8.34
C LEU A 55 20.31 -22.22 -7.45
N ALA A 56 20.39 -21.75 -6.21
CA ALA A 56 21.40 -22.18 -5.25
C ALA A 56 21.35 -23.69 -4.97
N LYS A 57 20.14 -24.28 -4.96
CA LYS A 57 19.97 -25.72 -4.86
C LYS A 57 20.40 -26.45 -6.13
N SER A 58 20.13 -25.89 -7.31
CA SER A 58 20.53 -26.46 -8.59
C SER A 58 22.04 -26.60 -8.73
N ASP A 59 22.81 -25.68 -8.15
CA ASP A 59 24.28 -25.73 -8.15
C ASP A 59 24.85 -26.98 -7.44
N LEU A 60 24.05 -27.63 -6.58
CA LEU A 60 24.39 -28.86 -5.86
C LEU A 60 23.99 -30.13 -6.65
N LEU A 61 23.22 -29.99 -7.73
CA LEU A 61 22.74 -31.08 -8.57
C LEU A 61 23.72 -31.35 -9.74
N PRO A 62 23.62 -32.51 -10.41
CA PRO A 62 24.45 -32.78 -11.57
C PRO A 62 24.02 -31.87 -12.72
N SER A 63 25.00 -31.23 -13.37
CA SER A 63 24.76 -30.51 -14.61
C SER A 63 25.06 -31.41 -15.80
N LEU A 64 24.23 -31.35 -16.83
CA LEU A 64 24.44 -32.01 -18.12
C LEU A 64 24.54 -30.92 -19.19
N SER A 65 25.66 -30.89 -19.89
CA SER A 65 25.86 -30.00 -21.04
C SER A 65 26.20 -30.81 -22.28
N GLY A 66 25.79 -30.28 -23.44
CA GLY A 66 26.09 -30.85 -24.75
C GLY A 66 26.76 -29.78 -25.61
N SER A 67 27.76 -30.18 -26.37
CA SER A 67 28.46 -29.31 -27.31
C SER A 67 28.51 -29.95 -28.68
N ALA A 68 28.31 -29.13 -29.71
CA ALA A 68 28.49 -29.49 -31.11
C ALA A 68 29.22 -28.32 -31.76
N GLY A 69 30.33 -28.61 -32.45
CA GLY A 69 31.16 -27.60 -33.09
C GLY A 69 31.70 -28.11 -34.41
N MET A 70 31.77 -27.22 -35.40
CA MET A 70 32.44 -27.48 -36.66
C MET A 70 33.54 -26.44 -36.82
N ASN A 71 34.77 -26.91 -36.99
CA ASN A 71 35.90 -26.05 -37.23
C ASN A 71 36.39 -26.26 -38.66
N TRP A 72 36.45 -25.18 -39.44
CA TRP A 72 36.93 -25.20 -40.82
C TRP A 72 38.11 -24.24 -40.94
N SER A 73 39.18 -24.69 -41.59
CA SER A 73 40.37 -23.90 -41.85
C SER A 73 40.74 -24.07 -43.31
N GLU A 74 41.17 -22.99 -43.96
CA GLU A 74 41.52 -22.99 -45.38
C GLU A 74 42.76 -23.86 -45.69
N SER A 75 43.57 -24.17 -44.67
CA SER A 75 44.76 -25.02 -44.77
C SER A 75 44.59 -26.44 -44.24
N GLN A 76 43.42 -26.82 -43.68
CA GLN A 76 43.18 -28.15 -43.10
C GLN A 76 41.75 -28.65 -43.36
N ASN A 77 41.58 -29.97 -43.46
CA ASN A 77 40.26 -30.57 -43.67
C ASN A 77 39.33 -30.26 -42.49
N GLY A 78 38.08 -29.88 -42.76
CA GLY A 78 37.11 -29.48 -41.73
C GLY A 78 36.81 -30.62 -40.76
N SER A 79 36.79 -30.31 -39.45
CA SER A 79 36.51 -31.29 -38.39
C SER A 79 35.22 -30.94 -37.65
N SER A 80 34.37 -31.93 -37.46
CA SER A 80 33.17 -31.83 -36.63
C SER A 80 33.39 -32.56 -35.31
N SER A 81 33.07 -31.92 -34.20
CA SER A 81 33.15 -32.49 -32.86
C SER A 81 31.80 -32.44 -32.16
N TYR A 82 31.43 -33.55 -31.53
CA TYR A 82 30.25 -33.67 -30.66
C TYR A 82 30.70 -34.20 -29.31
N GLY A 83 30.18 -33.63 -28.23
CA GLY A 83 30.51 -34.05 -26.88
C GLY A 83 29.35 -33.81 -25.92
N ALA A 84 29.22 -34.67 -24.92
CA ALA A 84 28.33 -34.46 -23.78
C ALA A 84 29.15 -34.56 -22.50
N THR A 85 28.87 -33.69 -21.55
CA THR A 85 29.59 -33.61 -20.27
C THR A 85 28.59 -33.59 -19.14
N ILE A 86 28.76 -34.51 -18.19
CA ILE A 86 28.03 -34.51 -16.92
C ILE A 86 29.02 -34.12 -15.83
N GLU A 87 28.69 -33.08 -15.08
CA GLU A 87 29.50 -32.60 -13.96
C GLU A 87 28.68 -32.64 -12.66
N GLN A 88 29.20 -33.33 -11.65
CA GLN A 88 28.63 -33.37 -10.30
C GLN A 88 29.70 -32.94 -9.29
N THR A 89 29.37 -31.94 -8.49
CA THR A 89 30.18 -31.59 -7.33
C THR A 89 29.93 -32.60 -6.21
N LEU A 90 30.96 -33.32 -5.77
CA LEU A 90 30.84 -34.24 -4.62
C LEU A 90 30.84 -33.47 -3.28
N TRP A 91 31.66 -32.42 -3.18
CA TRP A 91 31.71 -31.54 -2.00
C TRP A 91 32.27 -30.16 -2.37
N ASP A 92 31.53 -29.10 -2.07
CA ASP A 92 32.02 -27.71 -2.06
C ASP A 92 31.27 -26.91 -0.99
N SER A 93 31.96 -26.52 0.07
CA SER A 93 31.37 -25.78 1.20
C SER A 93 30.80 -24.42 0.78
N ARG A 94 31.33 -23.80 -0.29
CA ARG A 94 30.87 -22.50 -0.78
C ARG A 94 29.47 -22.58 -1.38
N LYS A 95 29.14 -23.71 -2.03
CA LYS A 95 27.80 -23.95 -2.60
C LYS A 95 26.76 -24.18 -1.51
N TRP A 96 27.10 -24.95 -0.48
CA TRP A 96 26.24 -25.12 0.70
C TRP A 96 25.99 -23.81 1.44
N SER A 97 27.04 -23.02 1.69
CA SER A 97 26.91 -21.70 2.30
C SER A 97 26.07 -20.73 1.44
N ALA A 98 26.13 -20.85 0.10
CA ALA A 98 25.28 -20.08 -0.80
C ALA A 98 23.80 -20.46 -0.67
N LEU A 99 23.50 -21.76 -0.51
CA LEU A 99 22.14 -22.24 -0.23
C LEU A 99 21.63 -21.73 1.13
N ASP A 100 22.44 -21.83 2.19
CA ASP A 100 22.08 -21.32 3.52
C ASP A 100 21.81 -19.82 3.50
N LYS A 101 22.59 -19.07 2.71
CA LYS A 101 22.37 -17.64 2.50
C LYS A 101 21.05 -17.40 1.74
N ALA A 102 20.79 -18.13 0.66
CA ALA A 102 19.54 -17.98 -0.10
C ALA A 102 18.29 -18.28 0.76
N ASP A 103 18.39 -19.25 1.67
CA ASP A 103 17.35 -19.52 2.66
C ASP A 103 17.14 -18.34 3.62
N ALA A 104 18.24 -17.76 4.11
CA ALA A 104 18.19 -16.59 4.98
C ALA A 104 17.64 -15.34 4.25
N ASP A 105 18.00 -15.14 2.99
CA ASP A 105 17.50 -14.06 2.13
C ASP A 105 16.00 -14.23 1.83
N TRP A 106 15.50 -15.46 1.67
CA TRP A 106 14.06 -15.74 1.54
C TRP A 106 13.26 -15.40 2.79
N VAL A 107 13.80 -15.67 3.98
CA VAL A 107 13.18 -15.23 5.24
C VAL A 107 13.17 -13.70 5.33
N LEU A 108 14.28 -13.06 4.95
CA LEU A 108 14.38 -11.60 4.94
C LEU A 108 13.32 -10.98 4.01
N ALA A 109 13.18 -11.47 2.79
CA ALA A 109 12.20 -10.98 1.83
C ALA A 109 10.75 -11.09 2.36
N GLN A 110 10.42 -12.15 3.10
CA GLN A 110 9.10 -12.28 3.72
C GLN A 110 8.85 -11.25 4.82
N LEU A 111 9.87 -10.96 5.64
CA LEU A 111 9.76 -9.96 6.68
C LEU A 111 9.62 -8.56 6.06
N GLU A 112 10.40 -8.25 5.02
CA GLU A 112 10.29 -6.98 4.27
C GLU A 112 8.91 -6.83 3.59
N ARG A 113 8.34 -7.93 3.06
CA ARG A 113 6.95 -7.96 2.58
C ARG A 113 5.95 -7.62 3.68
N ASN A 114 6.09 -8.20 4.85
CA ASN A 114 5.20 -7.89 5.98
C ASN A 114 5.35 -6.43 6.43
N GLN A 115 6.58 -5.88 6.42
CA GLN A 115 6.82 -4.46 6.70
C GLN A 115 6.13 -3.56 5.67
N ALA A 116 6.25 -3.86 4.38
CA ALA A 116 5.58 -3.11 3.32
C ALA A 116 4.05 -3.11 3.48
N TYR A 117 3.47 -4.27 3.83
CA TYR A 117 2.03 -4.37 4.13
C TYR A 117 1.62 -3.51 5.32
N ASN A 118 2.39 -3.50 6.40
CA ASN A 118 2.11 -2.68 7.58
C ASN A 118 2.21 -1.18 7.27
N GLN A 119 3.20 -0.78 6.46
CA GLN A 119 3.36 0.60 6.01
C GLN A 119 2.19 1.03 5.12
N LEU A 120 1.76 0.19 4.18
CA LEU A 120 0.59 0.44 3.36
C LEU A 120 -0.67 0.59 4.21
N ALA A 121 -0.87 -0.30 5.19
CA ALA A 121 -2.01 -0.22 6.10
C ALA A 121 -2.02 1.10 6.87
N HIS A 122 -0.87 1.50 7.43
CA HIS A 122 -0.73 2.76 8.16
C HIS A 122 -1.03 3.98 7.27
N GLN A 123 -0.47 4.02 6.06
CA GLN A 123 -0.71 5.11 5.10
C GLN A 123 -2.18 5.20 4.70
N LEU A 124 -2.81 4.05 4.42
CA LEU A 124 -4.22 3.98 4.08
C LEU A 124 -5.10 4.47 5.22
N LEU A 125 -4.89 3.97 6.44
CA LEU A 125 -5.66 4.39 7.62
C LEU A 125 -5.52 5.90 7.86
N SER A 126 -4.30 6.42 7.78
CA SER A 126 -4.03 7.85 7.97
C SER A 126 -4.76 8.70 6.93
N ALA A 127 -4.69 8.32 5.64
CA ALA A 127 -5.37 9.03 4.57
C ALA A 127 -6.90 8.92 4.67
N TYR A 128 -7.41 7.75 5.07
CA TYR A 128 -8.84 7.50 5.27
C TYR A 128 -9.42 8.39 6.35
N PHE A 129 -8.81 8.40 7.55
CA PHE A 129 -9.27 9.22 8.66
C PHE A 129 -9.07 10.71 8.40
N ALA A 130 -7.99 11.11 7.71
CA ALA A 130 -7.80 12.50 7.31
C ALA A 130 -8.87 12.99 6.31
N LEU A 131 -9.36 12.12 5.43
CA LEU A 131 -10.48 12.44 4.54
C LEU A 131 -11.81 12.53 5.31
N ALA A 132 -12.08 11.58 6.21
CA ALA A 132 -13.25 11.61 7.07
C ALA A 132 -13.30 12.88 7.94
N GLU A 133 -12.16 13.28 8.51
CA GLU A 133 -12.01 14.54 9.26
C GLU A 133 -12.27 15.76 8.38
N ALA A 134 -11.72 15.82 7.16
CA ALA A 134 -11.97 16.92 6.24
C ALA A 134 -13.44 17.01 5.80
N GLN A 135 -14.14 15.88 5.64
CA GLN A 135 -15.58 15.84 5.41
C GLN A 135 -16.36 16.43 6.59
N SER A 136 -16.01 16.02 7.81
CA SER A 136 -16.64 16.54 9.03
C SER A 136 -16.40 18.05 9.21
N ASN A 137 -15.17 18.51 8.97
CA ASN A 137 -14.81 19.92 9.04
C ASN A 137 -15.58 20.78 8.03
N LEU A 138 -15.81 20.28 6.81
CA LEU A 138 -16.64 20.97 5.83
C LEU A 138 -18.10 21.07 6.31
N THR A 139 -18.67 19.98 6.83
CA THR A 139 -20.02 19.96 7.39
C THR A 139 -20.16 20.95 8.54
N LEU A 140 -19.19 20.98 9.46
CA LEU A 140 -19.17 21.90 10.59
C LEU A 140 -19.04 23.36 10.14
N ALA A 141 -18.22 23.66 9.14
CA ALA A 141 -18.09 25.00 8.58
C ALA A 141 -19.39 25.49 7.94
N GLN A 142 -20.11 24.61 7.23
CA GLN A 142 -21.42 24.91 6.66
C GLN A 142 -22.49 25.16 7.72
N GLN A 143 -22.50 24.36 8.78
CA GLN A 143 -23.40 24.56 9.92
C GLN A 143 -23.14 25.90 10.62
N LYS A 144 -21.86 26.22 10.87
CA LYS A 144 -21.48 27.52 11.44
C LYS A 144 -21.93 28.70 10.59
N GLN A 145 -21.77 28.62 9.27
CA GLN A 145 -22.27 29.65 8.35
C GLN A 145 -23.80 29.80 8.43
N ALA A 146 -24.53 28.70 8.50
CA ALA A 146 -25.98 28.72 8.61
C ALA A 146 -26.44 29.37 9.93
N ASP A 147 -25.79 29.04 11.04
CA ASP A 147 -26.06 29.65 12.35
C ASP A 147 -25.66 31.14 12.38
N GLY A 148 -24.51 31.48 11.80
CA GLY A 148 -24.02 32.85 11.63
C GLY A 148 -25.00 33.72 10.84
N ALA A 149 -25.57 33.19 9.76
CA ALA A 149 -26.60 33.87 8.97
C ALA A 149 -27.88 34.16 9.79
N GLN A 150 -28.28 33.26 10.68
CA GLN A 150 -29.41 33.50 11.58
C GLN A 150 -29.11 34.62 12.59
N LEU A 151 -27.89 34.63 13.16
CA LEU A 151 -27.45 35.67 14.08
C LEU A 151 -27.38 37.04 13.39
N LEU A 152 -26.89 37.09 12.16
CA LEU A 152 -26.88 38.31 11.36
C LEU A 152 -28.29 38.84 11.12
N ALA A 153 -29.24 37.98 10.75
CA ALA A 153 -30.64 38.38 10.57
C ALA A 153 -31.25 38.97 11.85
N ILE A 154 -30.94 38.40 13.02
CA ILE A 154 -31.37 38.94 14.32
C ILE A 154 -30.72 40.30 14.58
N ALA A 155 -29.42 40.45 14.29
CA ALA A 155 -28.70 41.70 14.46
C ALA A 155 -29.26 42.82 13.57
N GLU A 156 -29.60 42.52 12.31
CA GLU A 156 -30.23 43.47 11.39
C GLU A 156 -31.55 44.01 11.95
N GLN A 157 -32.41 43.15 12.49
CA GLN A 157 -33.66 43.57 13.13
C GLN A 157 -33.41 44.46 14.35
N ARG A 158 -32.41 44.12 15.17
CA ARG A 158 -32.03 44.92 16.34
C ARG A 158 -31.44 46.27 15.95
N TYR A 159 -30.71 46.35 14.84
CA TYR A 159 -30.17 47.60 14.31
C TYR A 159 -31.30 48.52 13.83
N LEU A 160 -32.27 47.98 13.09
CA LEU A 160 -33.47 48.73 12.66
C LEU A 160 -34.29 49.25 13.84
N ALA A 161 -34.33 48.50 14.95
CA ALA A 161 -34.94 48.93 16.20
C ALA A 161 -34.07 49.88 17.05
N GLY A 162 -32.89 50.29 16.56
CA GLY A 162 -31.94 51.18 17.25
C GLY A 162 -31.30 50.57 18.51
N LYS A 163 -31.25 49.23 18.61
CA LYS A 163 -30.77 48.49 19.78
C LYS A 163 -29.28 48.11 19.73
N ILE A 164 -28.65 48.16 18.56
CA ILE A 164 -27.22 47.90 18.36
C ILE A 164 -26.59 49.00 17.48
N LYS A 165 -25.26 49.10 17.48
CA LYS A 165 -24.52 50.08 16.68
C LYS A 165 -24.29 49.58 15.26
N SER A 166 -24.06 50.49 14.30
CA SER A 166 -23.71 50.12 12.92
C SER A 166 -22.40 49.32 12.85
N VAL A 167 -21.41 49.68 13.67
CA VAL A 167 -20.11 48.97 13.71
C VAL A 167 -20.28 47.50 14.10
N GLU A 168 -21.15 47.20 15.06
CA GLU A 168 -21.43 45.82 15.51
C GLU A 168 -22.12 44.99 14.40
N LEU A 169 -22.98 45.63 13.59
CA LEU A 169 -23.57 44.98 12.42
C LEU A 169 -22.53 44.70 11.33
N GLU A 170 -21.65 45.66 11.06
CA GLU A 170 -20.58 45.47 10.07
C GLU A 170 -19.55 44.41 10.51
N GLU A 171 -19.25 44.31 11.81
CA GLU A 171 -18.41 43.23 12.36
C GLU A 171 -19.02 41.83 12.08
N LEU A 172 -20.34 41.68 12.25
CA LEU A 172 -21.02 40.42 11.92
C LEU A 172 -20.98 40.11 10.40
N ARG A 173 -21.08 41.13 9.55
CA ARG A 173 -20.94 40.95 8.09
C ARG A 173 -19.53 40.54 7.70
N VAL A 174 -18.51 41.10 8.36
CA VAL A 174 -17.11 40.68 8.17
C VAL A 174 -16.93 39.23 8.60
N ASN A 175 -17.47 38.83 9.76
CA ASN A 175 -17.42 37.44 10.22
C ASN A 175 -18.06 36.47 9.20
N GLN A 176 -19.16 36.87 8.54
CA GLN A 176 -19.78 36.05 7.49
C GLN A 176 -18.83 35.83 6.29
N LEU A 177 -18.06 36.84 5.89
CA LEU A 177 -17.05 36.69 4.83
C LEU A 177 -15.91 35.75 5.25
N ASP A 178 -15.50 35.80 6.53
CA ASP A 178 -14.51 34.87 7.08
C ASP A 178 -15.03 33.42 7.13
N GLU A 179 -16.31 33.23 7.44
CA GLU A 179 -16.98 31.92 7.38
C GLU A 179 -17.03 31.37 5.94
N GLU A 180 -17.34 32.21 4.95
CA GLU A 180 -17.28 31.83 3.53
C GLU A 180 -15.86 31.42 3.10
N SER A 181 -14.85 32.18 3.52
CA SER A 181 -13.44 31.84 3.29
C SER A 181 -13.08 30.49 3.92
N THR A 182 -13.56 30.25 5.15
CA THR A 182 -13.35 28.99 5.87
C THR A 182 -13.95 27.80 5.10
N ILE A 183 -15.16 27.95 4.54
CA ILE A 183 -15.78 26.91 3.70
C ILE A 183 -14.96 26.65 2.43
N LEU A 184 -14.46 27.69 1.76
CA LEU A 184 -13.63 27.53 0.57
C LEU A 184 -12.35 26.77 0.89
N ASN A 185 -11.69 27.10 2.00
CA ASN A 185 -10.50 26.39 2.47
C ASN A 185 -10.80 24.93 2.82
N ALA A 186 -11.89 24.67 3.54
CA ALA A 186 -12.32 23.31 3.88
C ALA A 186 -12.62 22.45 2.64
N LYS A 187 -13.22 23.04 1.59
CA LYS A 187 -13.42 22.35 0.29
C LYS A 187 -12.09 22.01 -0.39
N ALA A 188 -11.15 22.95 -0.42
CA ALA A 188 -9.84 22.71 -1.02
C ALA A 188 -9.05 21.62 -0.27
N GLU A 189 -9.13 21.63 1.06
CA GLU A 189 -8.52 20.59 1.89
C GLU A 189 -9.17 19.22 1.66
N LEU A 190 -10.51 19.15 1.59
CA LEU A 190 -11.23 17.92 1.28
C LEU A 190 -10.79 17.32 -0.06
N GLU A 191 -10.68 18.12 -1.12
CA GLU A 191 -10.20 17.62 -2.42
C GLU A 191 -8.74 17.14 -2.35
N THR A 192 -7.90 17.81 -1.55
CA THR A 192 -6.51 17.40 -1.32
C THR A 192 -6.45 16.04 -0.64
N LYS A 193 -7.19 15.84 0.46
CA LYS A 193 -7.25 14.55 1.18
C LYS A 193 -7.87 13.45 0.32
N ARG A 194 -8.89 13.79 -0.47
CA ARG A 194 -9.52 12.87 -1.42
C ARG A 194 -8.50 12.38 -2.46
N SER A 195 -7.74 13.29 -3.04
CA SER A 195 -6.68 12.94 -3.99
C SER A 195 -5.62 12.03 -3.37
N GLN A 196 -5.18 12.31 -2.14
CA GLN A 196 -4.22 11.48 -1.41
C GLN A 196 -4.71 10.03 -1.24
N LEU A 197 -5.96 9.84 -0.82
CA LEU A 197 -6.55 8.51 -0.70
C LEU A 197 -6.70 7.84 -2.08
N SER A 198 -7.15 8.59 -3.08
CA SER A 198 -7.32 8.09 -4.45
C SER A 198 -6.04 7.55 -5.08
N ILE A 199 -4.89 8.17 -4.78
CA ILE A 199 -3.58 7.68 -5.22
C ILE A 199 -3.26 6.32 -4.59
N LEU A 200 -3.53 6.15 -3.28
CA LEU A 200 -3.23 4.91 -2.56
C LEU A 200 -4.10 3.72 -3.00
N ILE A 201 -5.39 3.96 -3.24
CA ILE A 201 -6.33 2.92 -3.70
C ILE A 201 -6.39 2.79 -5.23
N ASN A 202 -5.65 3.64 -5.96
CA ASN A 202 -5.65 3.79 -7.41
C ASN A 202 -7.07 3.83 -8.04
N ALA A 203 -7.99 4.54 -7.38
CA ALA A 203 -9.35 4.77 -7.87
C ALA A 203 -9.92 6.09 -7.37
N SER A 204 -11.01 6.53 -8.01
CA SER A 204 -11.77 7.68 -7.57
C SER A 204 -12.48 7.34 -6.25
N ALA A 205 -12.13 8.05 -5.17
CA ALA A 205 -12.77 7.93 -3.87
C ALA A 205 -13.84 9.02 -3.74
N PRO A 206 -15.14 8.73 -3.93
CA PRO A 206 -16.16 9.79 -3.91
C PRO A 206 -16.35 10.35 -2.50
N GLN A 207 -16.67 9.50 -1.53
CA GLN A 207 -16.81 9.83 -0.12
C GLN A 207 -16.44 8.61 0.75
N VAL A 208 -15.86 8.89 1.90
CA VAL A 208 -15.55 7.90 2.93
C VAL A 208 -16.65 7.90 3.99
N ASP A 209 -16.87 6.74 4.61
CA ASP A 209 -17.81 6.58 5.73
C ASP A 209 -17.29 7.38 6.93
N GLU A 210 -18.10 8.31 7.42
CA GLU A 210 -17.71 9.17 8.53
C GLU A 210 -17.71 8.37 9.84
N VAL A 211 -16.78 8.67 10.74
CA VAL A 211 -16.71 7.97 12.03
C VAL A 211 -17.93 8.35 12.87
N ASP A 212 -18.77 7.36 13.18
CA ASP A 212 -19.97 7.58 14.01
C ASP A 212 -19.57 7.95 15.46
N THR A 213 -19.72 9.23 15.78
CA THR A 213 -19.46 9.79 17.12
C THR A 213 -20.58 9.58 18.12
N HIS A 214 -21.73 9.03 17.69
CA HIS A 214 -22.86 8.72 18.59
C HIS A 214 -22.70 7.38 19.29
N THR A 215 -21.78 6.53 18.83
CA THR A 215 -21.46 5.28 19.50
C THR A 215 -20.46 5.50 20.65
N PRO A 216 -20.70 4.93 21.84
CA PRO A 216 -19.72 4.97 22.92
C PRO A 216 -18.40 4.38 22.44
N THR A 217 -17.30 5.06 22.72
CA THR A 217 -15.97 4.52 22.42
C THR A 217 -15.79 3.19 23.16
N PRO A 218 -15.38 2.11 22.45
CA PRO A 218 -15.17 0.84 23.11
C PRO A 218 -14.07 0.98 24.17
N SER A 219 -14.30 0.39 25.34
CA SER A 219 -13.24 0.28 26.35
C SER A 219 -12.21 -0.71 25.83
N TRP A 220 -11.08 -0.19 25.37
CA TRP A 220 -9.95 -1.02 24.98
C TRP A 220 -9.33 -1.64 26.24
N PRO A 221 -9.05 -2.96 26.25
CA PRO A 221 -8.30 -3.59 27.33
C PRO A 221 -6.82 -3.22 27.19
N PHE A 222 -6.47 -1.94 27.32
CA PHE A 222 -5.08 -1.49 27.44
C PHE A 222 -4.48 -1.84 28.82
N SER A 223 -5.04 -2.83 29.51
CA SER A 223 -4.59 -3.28 30.83
C SER A 223 -3.37 -4.21 30.78
N ALA A 224 -2.84 -4.51 29.59
CA ALA A 224 -1.57 -5.22 29.46
C ALA A 224 -0.45 -4.31 29.99
N GLU A 225 0.35 -4.83 30.91
CA GLU A 225 1.48 -4.11 31.49
C GLU A 225 2.47 -3.74 30.37
N LEU A 226 3.26 -2.68 30.57
CA LEU A 226 4.24 -2.22 29.57
C LEU A 226 5.16 -3.35 29.07
N ASP A 227 5.49 -4.30 29.96
CA ASP A 227 6.34 -5.45 29.66
C ASP A 227 5.72 -6.42 28.65
N ASP A 228 4.40 -6.58 28.65
CA ASP A 228 3.70 -7.44 27.68
C ASP A 228 3.81 -6.84 26.27
N TRP A 229 3.63 -5.52 26.14
CA TRP A 229 3.78 -4.81 24.88
C TRP A 229 5.22 -4.80 24.38
N LEU A 230 6.19 -4.64 25.28
CA LEU A 230 7.62 -4.72 24.93
C LEU A 230 7.99 -6.12 24.43
N THR A 231 7.47 -7.16 25.08
CA THR A 231 7.67 -8.55 24.65
C THR A 231 7.04 -8.80 23.29
N ALA A 232 5.78 -8.39 23.11
CA ALA A 232 5.09 -8.51 21.83
C ALA A 232 5.82 -7.75 20.70
N ALA A 233 6.29 -6.53 20.95
CA ALA A 233 7.05 -5.74 19.99
C ALA A 233 8.39 -6.39 19.64
N LYS A 234 9.10 -6.95 20.63
CA LYS A 234 10.36 -7.66 20.40
C LYS A 234 10.17 -8.88 19.50
N ASP A 235 9.07 -9.61 19.69
CA ASP A 235 8.83 -10.87 18.99
C ASP A 235 8.18 -10.70 17.61
N HIS A 236 7.44 -9.60 17.39
CA HIS A 236 6.63 -9.41 16.18
C HIS A 236 6.96 -8.16 15.36
N SER A 237 7.84 -7.25 15.83
CA SER A 237 8.21 -6.07 15.05
C SER A 237 8.98 -6.47 13.78
N PRO A 238 8.46 -6.19 12.57
CA PRO A 238 9.15 -6.55 11.34
C PRO A 238 10.52 -5.89 11.24
N GLU A 239 10.67 -4.64 11.67
CA GLU A 239 11.93 -3.90 11.60
C GLU A 239 13.03 -4.55 12.44
N LEU A 240 12.71 -4.98 13.65
CA LEU A 240 13.66 -5.65 14.52
C LEU A 240 14.04 -7.03 13.97
N LEU A 241 13.05 -7.81 13.51
CA LEU A 241 13.30 -9.12 12.91
C LEU A 241 14.14 -9.02 11.64
N ILE A 242 13.90 -8.01 10.80
CA ILE A 242 14.70 -7.69 9.61
C ILE A 242 16.14 -7.38 10.00
N ALA A 243 16.34 -6.53 11.02
CA ALA A 243 17.68 -6.18 11.48
C ALA A 243 18.44 -7.40 12.01
N ILE A 244 17.80 -8.23 12.83
CA ILE A 244 18.36 -9.49 13.34
C ILE A 244 18.73 -10.42 12.17
N GLN A 245 17.84 -10.55 11.18
CA GLN A 245 18.07 -11.40 10.02
C GLN A 245 19.24 -10.90 9.16
N LYS A 246 19.34 -9.58 8.92
CA LYS A 246 20.48 -8.97 8.20
C LYS A 246 21.80 -9.23 8.92
N VAL A 247 21.83 -9.19 10.25
CA VAL A 247 23.02 -9.56 11.04
C VAL A 247 23.34 -11.05 10.86
N ALA A 248 22.35 -11.94 10.89
CA ALA A 248 22.55 -13.37 10.65
C ALA A 248 23.14 -13.65 9.26
N ILE A 249 22.60 -13.02 8.21
CA ILE A 249 23.12 -13.10 6.83
C ILE A 249 24.55 -12.60 6.75
N SER A 250 24.87 -11.49 7.44
CA SER A 250 26.25 -10.99 7.47
C SER A 250 27.21 -12.02 8.08
N LYS A 251 26.87 -12.67 9.20
CA LYS A 251 27.73 -13.70 9.81
C LYS A 251 28.02 -14.87 8.87
N LEU A 252 27.04 -15.27 8.05
CA LEU A 252 27.23 -16.30 7.02
C LEU A 252 28.23 -15.87 5.95
N SER A 253 28.22 -14.60 5.55
CA SER A 253 29.15 -14.10 4.52
C SER A 253 30.59 -13.99 5.01
N TRP A 254 30.82 -13.66 6.29
CA TRP A 254 32.16 -13.60 6.89
C TRP A 254 32.83 -14.98 6.99
N CYS A 255 32.08 -16.04 7.29
CA CYS A 255 32.61 -17.41 7.36
C CYS A 255 33.20 -17.88 6.02
N LYS A 256 32.73 -17.31 4.90
CA LYS A 256 33.19 -17.61 3.54
C LYS A 256 34.57 -17.05 3.19
N THR A 257 35.04 -16.00 3.90
CA THR A 257 36.32 -15.32 3.59
C THR A 257 37.52 -15.87 4.36
N THR A 258 37.28 -16.69 5.39
CA THR A 258 38.29 -17.19 6.32
C THR A 258 38.86 -18.58 6.03
N PHE A 259 38.57 -19.17 4.86
CA PHE A 259 39.12 -20.44 4.39
C PHE A 259 39.66 -20.29 2.96
#